data_AF-A0A926QP73-F1
#
_entry.id   AF-A0A926QP73-F1
#
_cell.length_a   1.000
_cell.length_b   1.000
_cell.length_c   1.000
_cell.angle_alpha   90.00
_cell.angle_beta   90.00
_cell.angle_gamma   90.00
#
_symmetry.space_group_name_H-M   'P 1'
#
loop_
_entity.id
_entity.type
_entity.pdbx_description
1 polymer ?
#
loop_
_entity_poly.entity_id
_entity_poly.type
_entity_poly.pdbx_seq_one_letter_code
_entity_poly.pdbx_strand_id
1 'polypeptide(L)'
;QASGVPGGSPLFTSLFNYRHTERAPGRGAGTAAPDGIRTVFTQETTNYPVAVSVDDLGTGFAVTVDAVRGADAHQLCELLLTCLDRLADALADTPGLPVADVDVLGAGTWERLLEQGRGPRAEVPAAVLPELLAERVCVGPDAVAVVAEDGE
;
A
#
# COMPACT_ATOMS: atom_id res chain seq x y z
N GLN A 1 -3.52 31.63 15.92
CA GLN A 1 -3.66 30.22 15.53
C GLN A 1 -3.88 30.19 14.02
N ALA A 2 -2.92 29.70 13.22
CA ALA A 2 -2.86 29.97 11.77
C ALA A 2 -3.14 28.76 10.86
N SER A 3 -3.39 27.54 11.38
CA SER A 3 -3.64 26.37 10.53
C SER A 3 -5.12 26.01 10.35
N GLY A 4 -6.05 26.58 11.12
CA GLY A 4 -7.47 26.21 11.06
C GLY A 4 -7.81 24.79 11.55
N VAL A 5 -6.81 24.03 12.02
CA VAL A 5 -6.97 22.65 12.50
C VAL A 5 -7.38 22.65 13.98
N PRO A 6 -8.34 21.80 14.40
CA PRO A 6 -8.68 21.61 15.81
C PRO A 6 -7.43 21.24 16.63
N GLY A 7 -7.28 21.86 17.80
CA GLY A 7 -6.17 21.55 18.71
C GLY A 7 -6.14 20.06 19.08
N GLY A 8 -4.96 19.45 19.06
CA GLY A 8 -4.77 18.03 19.37
C GLY A 8 -4.76 17.09 18.16
N SER A 9 -5.08 17.57 16.95
CA SER A 9 -4.90 16.78 15.72
C SER A 9 -3.49 16.97 15.15
N PRO A 10 -2.77 15.90 14.76
CA PRO A 10 -1.47 16.05 14.12
C PRO A 10 -1.63 16.71 12.74
N LEU A 11 -0.75 17.66 12.41
CA LEU A 11 -0.71 18.25 11.07
C LEU A 11 -0.18 17.26 10.02
N PHE A 12 0.68 16.34 10.47
CA PHE A 12 1.27 15.28 9.65
C PHE A 12 1.26 13.98 10.44
N THR A 13 0.90 12.89 9.78
CA THR A 13 0.90 11.53 10.33
C THR A 13 2.07 10.70 9.83
N SER A 14 2.87 11.27 8.93
CA SER A 14 4.01 10.61 8.33
C SER A 14 5.22 11.53 8.31
N LEU A 15 6.40 10.95 8.53
CA LEU A 15 7.69 11.63 8.40
C LEU A 15 8.51 10.95 7.32
N PHE A 16 9.11 11.74 6.42
CA PHE A 16 10.09 11.27 5.46
C PHE A 16 11.41 12.00 5.71
N ASN A 17 12.48 11.25 5.94
CA ASN A 17 13.79 11.78 6.24
C ASN A 17 14.80 11.28 5.20
N TYR A 18 15.56 12.18 4.59
CA TYR A 18 16.67 11.83 3.71
C TYR A 18 17.97 12.27 4.38
N ARG A 19 18.84 11.31 4.64
CA ARG A 19 20.11 11.52 5.33
C ARG A 19 21.23 11.23 4.34
N HIS A 20 21.87 12.30 3.88
CA HIS A 20 23.11 12.18 3.14
C HIS A 20 24.25 11.95 4.13
N THR A 21 24.74 10.72 4.19
CA THR A 21 25.88 10.35 5.01
C THR A 21 27.04 10.03 4.09
N GLU A 22 27.86 11.03 3.75
CA GLU A 22 29.18 10.76 3.20
C GLU A 22 29.96 9.95 4.23
N ARG A 23 30.04 8.64 3.99
CA ARG A 23 30.68 7.71 4.90
C ARG A 23 32.18 7.84 4.70
N ALA A 24 32.88 8.45 5.66
CA ALA A 24 34.31 8.21 5.78
C ALA A 24 34.53 6.68 5.91
N PRO A 25 35.40 6.07 5.10
CA PRO A 25 35.57 4.61 5.09
C PRO A 25 35.94 4.13 6.51
N GLY A 26 35.13 3.22 7.06
CA GLY A 26 35.36 2.59 8.37
C GLY A 26 34.34 2.86 9.48
N ARG A 27 33.32 3.71 9.28
CA ARG A 27 32.24 3.90 10.28
C ARG A 27 30.97 3.16 9.89
N GLY A 28 30.64 2.08 10.61
CA GLY A 28 29.32 1.42 10.57
C GLY A 28 28.17 2.40 10.87
N ALA A 29 26.91 2.01 10.64
CA ALA A 29 25.73 2.88 10.79
C ALA A 29 25.35 3.12 12.27
N GLY A 30 26.35 3.01 13.14
CA GLY A 30 26.31 3.43 14.53
C GLY A 30 27.62 4.17 14.77
N THR A 31 27.55 5.22 15.59
CA THR A 31 28.72 5.76 16.29
C THR A 31 29.62 4.59 16.66
N ALA A 32 30.91 4.62 16.24
CA ALA A 32 31.84 3.54 16.53
C ALA A 32 31.76 3.25 18.03
N ALA A 33 31.15 2.11 18.37
CA ALA A 33 30.89 1.77 19.75
C ALA A 33 32.26 1.64 20.44
N PRO A 34 32.41 2.16 21.68
CA PRO A 34 33.67 2.03 22.40
C PRO A 34 34.17 0.59 22.40
N ASP A 35 35.49 0.38 22.48
CA ASP A 35 36.08 -0.96 22.47
C ASP A 35 35.38 -1.88 23.50
N GLY A 36 34.94 -3.05 23.03
CA GLY A 36 34.16 -4.01 23.83
C GLY A 36 32.64 -3.82 23.81
N ILE A 37 32.11 -2.79 23.15
CA ILE A 37 30.67 -2.54 23.00
C ILE A 37 30.28 -2.84 21.55
N ARG A 38 29.22 -3.63 21.35
CA ARG A 38 28.61 -3.91 20.05
C ARG A 38 27.17 -3.43 20.04
N THR A 39 26.81 -2.60 19.07
CA THR A 39 25.41 -2.25 18.81
C THR A 39 24.66 -3.50 18.38
N VAL A 40 23.67 -3.92 19.17
CA VAL A 40 22.81 -5.07 18.87
C VAL A 40 21.55 -4.61 18.14
N PHE A 41 21.01 -3.45 18.53
CA PHE A 41 19.78 -2.88 18.00
C PHE A 41 19.80 -1.36 18.20
N THR A 42 19.25 -0.63 17.24
CA THR A 42 19.00 0.81 17.33
C THR A 42 17.52 1.02 17.07
N GLN A 43 16.85 1.78 17.93
CA GLN A 43 15.45 2.16 17.76
C GLN A 43 15.34 3.68 17.74
N GLU A 44 14.84 4.23 16.65
CA GLU A 44 14.44 5.63 16.61
C GLU A 44 13.01 5.73 17.14
N THR A 45 12.80 6.56 18.17
CA THR A 45 11.44 6.81 18.69
C THR A 45 10.84 7.98 17.92
N THR A 46 9.72 7.72 17.25
CA THR A 46 8.97 8.71 16.49
C THR A 46 7.54 8.83 17.01
N ASN A 47 6.99 10.05 16.99
CA ASN A 47 5.56 10.29 17.29
C ASN A 47 4.68 10.19 16.05
N TYR A 48 5.25 9.83 14.89
CA TYR A 48 4.53 9.67 13.63
C TYR A 48 4.12 8.20 13.45
N PRO A 49 2.84 7.93 13.11
CA PRO A 49 2.38 6.58 12.79
C PRO A 49 3.21 5.83 11.73
N VAL A 50 3.79 6.57 10.78
CA VAL A 50 4.72 6.05 9.78
C VAL A 50 5.91 6.98 9.68
N ALA A 51 7.12 6.47 9.77
CA ALA A 51 8.35 7.19 9.48
C ALA A 51 9.19 6.42 8.46
N VAL A 52 9.70 7.14 7.47
CA VAL A 52 10.60 6.61 6.45
C VAL A 52 11.91 7.37 6.55
N SER A 53 13.01 6.64 6.62
CA SER A 53 14.36 7.19 6.59
C SER A 53 15.12 6.58 5.40
N VAL A 54 15.69 7.44 4.56
CA VAL A 54 16.55 7.07 3.44
C VAL A 54 17.96 7.50 3.77
N ASP A 55 18.85 6.54 3.97
CA ASP A 55 20.28 6.76 4.13
C ASP A 55 20.96 6.64 2.77
N ASP A 56 21.50 7.74 2.29
CA ASP A 56 22.35 7.78 1.10
C ASP A 56 23.78 7.44 1.51
N LEU A 57 24.24 6.29 1.00
CA LEU A 57 25.54 5.70 1.29
C LEU A 57 26.59 6.06 0.22
N GLY A 58 26.24 6.88 -0.77
CA GLY A 58 27.08 7.26 -1.91
C GLY A 58 27.15 6.20 -3.01
N THR A 59 27.06 4.91 -2.69
CA THR A 59 26.98 3.81 -3.67
C THR A 59 25.58 3.22 -3.83
N GLY A 60 24.61 3.73 -3.07
CA GLY A 60 23.24 3.25 -3.03
C GLY A 60 22.49 3.81 -1.83
N PHE A 61 21.24 3.38 -1.68
CA PHE A 61 20.34 3.85 -0.63
C PHE A 61 19.98 2.69 0.31
N ALA A 62 19.88 2.99 1.61
CA ALA A 62 19.21 2.12 2.56
C ALA A 62 17.90 2.78 3.01
N VAL A 63 16.79 2.06 2.84
CA VAL A 63 15.46 2.54 3.21
C VAL A 63 15.03 1.81 4.48
N THR A 64 14.69 2.57 5.52
CA THR A 64 14.14 2.07 6.77
C THR A 64 12.72 2.62 6.94
N VAL A 65 11.77 1.74 7.26
CA VAL A 65 10.39 2.10 7.55
C VAL A 65 10.04 1.69 8.97
N ASP A 66 9.71 2.68 9.80
CA ASP A 66 9.13 2.47 11.12
C ASP A 66 7.63 2.75 11.04
N ALA A 67 6.82 1.77 11.41
CA ALA A 67 5.37 1.92 11.40
C ALA A 67 4.74 1.41 12.70
N VAL A 68 3.63 2.02 13.10
CA VAL A 68 2.82 1.53 14.22
C VAL A 68 2.28 0.14 13.91
N ARG A 69 1.96 -0.62 14.97
CA ARG A 69 1.54 -2.02 14.89
C ARG A 69 0.36 -2.32 13.95
N GLY A 70 -0.46 -1.31 13.63
CA GLY A 70 -1.60 -1.43 12.72
C GLY A 70 -1.26 -1.32 11.23
N ALA A 71 -0.01 -0.99 10.88
CA ALA A 71 0.47 -0.92 9.51
C ALA A 71 1.63 -1.89 9.29
N ASP A 72 1.65 -2.54 8.14
CA ASP A 72 2.72 -3.45 7.75
C ASP A 72 3.91 -2.65 7.19
N ALA A 73 4.95 -2.49 8.01
CA ALA A 73 6.16 -1.78 7.62
C ALA A 73 6.90 -2.42 6.44
N HIS A 74 6.86 -3.75 6.32
CA HIS A 74 7.50 -4.46 5.23
C HIS A 74 6.77 -4.18 3.91
N GLN A 75 5.45 -4.28 3.92
CA GLN A 75 4.63 -3.95 2.76
C GLN A 75 4.83 -2.50 2.33
N LEU A 76 4.84 -1.56 3.28
CA LEU A 76 5.12 -0.14 2.97
C LEU A 76 6.50 0.06 2.34
N CYS A 77 7.52 -0.65 2.84
CA CYS A 77 8.87 -0.61 2.28
C CYS A 77 8.89 -1.15 0.83
N GLU A 78 8.25 -2.29 0.56
CA GLU A 78 8.15 -2.85 -0.80
C GLU A 78 7.45 -1.91 -1.79
N LEU A 79 6.35 -1.28 -1.36
CA LEU A 79 5.62 -0.30 -2.18
C LEU A 79 6.48 0.92 -2.49
N LEU A 80 7.21 1.43 -1.49
CA LEU A 80 8.09 2.58 -1.66
C LEU A 80 9.25 2.26 -2.60
N LEU A 81 9.90 1.11 -2.43
CA LEU A 81 10.98 0.67 -3.32
C LEU A 81 10.49 0.51 -4.76
N THR A 82 9.33 -0.14 -4.96
CA THR A 82 8.72 -0.26 -6.29
C THR A 82 8.46 1.11 -6.90
N CYS A 83 7.86 2.04 -6.14
CA CYS A 83 7.59 3.40 -6.60
C CYS A 83 8.88 4.13 -6.99
N LEU A 84 9.94 4.04 -6.18
CA LEU A 84 11.23 4.67 -6.45
C LEU A 84 11.90 4.11 -7.71
N ASP A 85 11.87 2.79 -7.89
CA ASP A 85 12.40 2.15 -9.10
C ASP A 85 11.62 2.61 -10.34
N ARG A 86 10.28 2.64 -10.27
CA ARG A 86 9.43 3.10 -11.38
C ARG A 86 9.57 4.58 -11.69
N LEU A 87 9.78 5.41 -10.66
CA LEU A 87 10.10 6.81 -10.84
C LEU A 87 11.45 7.00 -11.54
N ALA A 88 12.47 6.20 -11.15
CA ALA A 88 13.78 6.25 -11.79
C ALA A 88 13.71 5.83 -13.27
N ASP A 89 13.00 4.73 -13.57
CA ASP A 89 12.74 4.26 -14.93
C ASP A 89 12.00 5.35 -15.75
N ALA A 90 10.93 5.92 -15.19
CA ALA A 90 10.16 6.97 -15.86
C ALA A 90 10.99 8.22 -16.16
N LEU A 91 11.82 8.67 -15.21
CA LEU A 91 12.70 9.81 -15.43
C LEU A 91 13.78 9.55 -16.49
N ALA A 92 14.24 8.29 -16.61
CA ALA A 92 15.24 7.90 -17.60
C ALA A 92 14.64 7.73 -19.00
N ASP A 93 13.53 7.01 -19.11
CA ASP A 93 13.01 6.50 -20.38
C ASP A 93 11.81 7.30 -20.90
N THR A 94 10.95 7.82 -20.01
CA THR A 94 9.69 8.50 -20.36
C THR A 94 9.42 9.69 -19.43
N PRO A 95 10.23 10.76 -19.46
CA PRO A 95 10.15 11.85 -18.48
C PRO A 95 8.84 12.66 -18.52
N GLY A 96 8.04 12.47 -19.58
CA GLY A 96 6.70 13.05 -19.69
C GLY A 96 5.59 12.20 -19.05
N LEU A 97 5.91 11.05 -18.47
CA LEU A 97 4.95 10.19 -17.78
C LEU A 97 4.33 10.96 -16.60
N PRO A 98 3.00 11.10 -16.52
CA PRO A 98 2.36 11.67 -15.36
C PRO A 98 2.69 10.88 -14.09
N VAL A 99 2.98 11.58 -12.99
CA VAL A 99 3.29 10.93 -11.69
C VAL A 99 2.15 10.00 -11.24
N ALA A 100 0.91 10.30 -11.61
CA ALA A 100 -0.26 9.49 -11.30
C ALA A 100 -0.25 8.11 -11.99
N ASP A 101 0.51 7.96 -13.07
CA ASP A 101 0.60 6.73 -13.85
C ASP A 101 1.82 5.87 -13.46
N VAL A 102 2.56 6.30 -12.43
CA VAL A 102 3.70 5.53 -11.91
C VAL A 102 3.18 4.43 -10.98
N ASP A 103 3.38 3.18 -11.38
CA ASP A 103 2.96 2.01 -10.61
C ASP A 103 3.71 1.91 -9.28
N VAL A 104 2.97 1.73 -8.19
CA VAL A 104 3.51 1.49 -6.85
C VAL A 104 3.42 0.02 -6.42
N LEU A 105 2.66 -0.79 -7.16
CA LEU A 105 2.48 -2.21 -6.88
C LEU A 105 3.47 -3.03 -7.70
N GLY A 106 4.31 -3.81 -7.02
CA GLY A 106 5.14 -4.81 -7.69
C GLY A 106 4.29 -5.88 -8.38
N ALA A 107 4.84 -6.50 -9.44
CA ALA A 107 4.14 -7.51 -10.24
C ALA A 107 3.55 -8.65 -9.37
N GLY A 108 4.32 -9.16 -8.42
CA GLY A 108 3.85 -10.22 -7.51
C GLY A 108 2.75 -9.78 -6.54
N THR A 109 2.68 -8.49 -6.19
CA THR A 109 1.60 -7.97 -5.34
C THR A 109 0.30 -7.83 -6.11
N TRP A 110 0.37 -7.35 -7.35
CA TRP A 110 -0.79 -7.24 -8.22
C TRP A 110 -1.44 -8.59 -8.53
N GLU A 111 -0.63 -9.60 -8.85
CA GLU A 111 -1.10 -10.97 -9.10
C GLU A 111 -1.83 -11.55 -7.89
N ARG A 112 -1.25 -11.42 -6.69
CA ARG A 112 -1.90 -11.88 -5.44
C ARG A 112 -3.24 -11.19 -5.19
N LEU A 113 -3.32 -9.87 -5.42
CA LEU A 113 -4.58 -9.13 -5.26
C LEU A 113 -5.65 -9.62 -6.26
N LEU A 114 -5.25 -9.88 -7.51
CA LEU A 114 -6.15 -10.43 -8.51
C LEU A 114 -6.61 -11.84 -8.15
N GLU A 115 -5.74 -12.69 -7.61
CA GLU A 115 -6.10 -14.03 -7.17
C GLU A 115 -7.10 -14.00 -6.00
N GLN A 116 -6.86 -13.13 -5.02
CA GLN A 116 -7.74 -12.98 -3.85
C GLN A 116 -9.10 -12.35 -4.21
N GLY A 117 -9.11 -11.39 -5.14
CA GLY A 117 -10.31 -10.63 -5.49
C GLY A 117 -11.27 -11.31 -6.47
N ARG A 118 -10.84 -12.38 -7.17
CA ARG A 118 -11.66 -13.00 -8.24
C ARG A 118 -12.88 -13.76 -7.73
N GLY A 119 -12.93 -14.15 -6.45
CA GLY A 119 -14.01 -14.94 -5.89
C GLY A 119 -14.24 -16.29 -6.61
N PRO A 120 -15.24 -17.07 -6.18
CA PRO A 120 -15.61 -18.28 -6.89
C PRO A 120 -16.20 -17.92 -8.26
N ARG A 121 -15.66 -18.51 -9.32
CA ARG A 121 -16.30 -18.47 -10.64
C ARG A 121 -17.49 -19.42 -10.64
N ALA A 122 -18.67 -18.91 -10.92
CA ALA A 122 -19.86 -19.72 -11.16
C ALA A 122 -20.14 -19.79 -12.66
N GLU A 123 -20.44 -20.98 -13.17
CA GLU A 123 -21.04 -21.10 -14.50
C GLU A 123 -22.46 -20.54 -14.43
N VAL A 124 -22.76 -19.58 -15.29
CA VAL A 124 -24.09 -18.97 -15.39
C VAL A 124 -24.76 -19.53 -16.64
N PRO A 125 -26.03 -19.95 -16.58
CA PRO A 125 -26.76 -20.40 -17.75
C PRO A 125 -26.70 -19.37 -18.88
N ALA A 126 -26.47 -19.84 -20.10
CA ALA A 126 -26.53 -19.01 -21.30
C ALA A 126 -27.98 -18.75 -21.74
N ALA A 127 -28.81 -18.28 -20.80
CA ALA A 127 -30.22 -17.99 -20.99
C ALA A 127 -30.51 -16.53 -20.62
N VAL A 128 -31.48 -15.92 -21.27
CA VAL A 128 -31.93 -14.58 -20.90
C VAL A 128 -32.88 -14.63 -19.71
N LEU A 129 -32.95 -13.54 -18.93
CA LEU A 129 -33.81 -13.47 -17.74
C LEU A 129 -35.28 -13.91 -18.01
N PRO A 130 -35.92 -13.55 -19.14
CA PRO A 130 -37.26 -14.06 -19.46
C PRO A 130 -37.36 -15.58 -19.60
N GLU A 131 -36.33 -16.25 -20.15
CA GLU A 131 -36.30 -17.71 -20.30
C GLU A 131 -36.20 -18.39 -18.93
N LEU A 132 -35.30 -17.90 -18.08
CA LEU A 132 -35.14 -18.39 -16.71
C LEU A 132 -36.42 -18.19 -15.88
N LEU A 133 -37.12 -17.07 -16.09
CA LEU A 133 -38.41 -16.82 -15.46
C LEU A 133 -39.48 -17.79 -15.96
N ALA A 134 -39.56 -18.02 -17.27
CA ALA A 134 -40.50 -18.96 -17.87
C ALA A 134 -40.29 -20.40 -17.36
N GLU A 135 -39.03 -20.86 -17.29
CA GLU A 135 -38.69 -22.14 -16.67
C GLU A 135 -39.14 -22.21 -15.22
N ARG A 136 -38.93 -21.14 -14.44
CA ARG A 136 -39.34 -21.10 -13.03
C ARG A 136 -40.85 -21.16 -12.85
N VAL A 137 -41.61 -20.53 -13.75
CA VAL A 137 -43.08 -20.58 -13.79
C VAL A 137 -43.56 -21.99 -14.13
N CYS A 138 -42.91 -22.71 -15.06
CA CYS A 138 -43.26 -24.10 -15.37
C CYS A 138 -43.07 -25.04 -14.17
N VAL A 139 -42.03 -24.82 -13.36
CA VAL A 139 -41.74 -25.65 -12.16
C VAL A 139 -42.68 -25.35 -11.00
N GLY A 140 -43.10 -24.09 -10.82
CA GLY A 140 -43.93 -23.67 -9.70
C GLY A 140 -44.92 -22.58 -10.09
N PRO A 141 -45.99 -22.90 -10.82
CA PRO A 141 -46.91 -21.90 -11.36
C PRO A 141 -47.69 -21.15 -10.28
N ASP A 142 -48.02 -21.84 -9.18
CA ASP A 142 -48.79 -21.26 -8.07
C ASP A 142 -47.89 -20.66 -6.96
N ALA A 143 -46.57 -20.62 -7.17
CA ALA A 143 -45.66 -20.02 -6.21
C ALA A 143 -45.83 -18.50 -6.22
N VAL A 144 -45.93 -17.91 -5.03
CA VAL A 144 -45.98 -16.45 -4.88
C VAL A 144 -44.68 -15.84 -5.39
N ALA A 145 -44.75 -15.12 -6.51
CA ALA A 145 -43.60 -14.49 -7.15
C ALA A 145 -43.36 -13.05 -6.65
N VAL A 146 -44.44 -12.32 -6.35
CA VAL A 146 -44.40 -10.92 -5.92
C VAL A 146 -45.47 -10.70 -4.86
N VAL A 147 -45.12 -10.00 -3.78
CA VAL A 147 -46.06 -9.45 -2.79
C VAL A 147 -45.83 -7.95 -2.76
N ALA A 148 -46.91 -7.19 -2.94
CA ALA A 148 -46.92 -5.74 -2.77
C ALA A 148 -47.97 -5.39 -1.71
N GLU A 149 -47.77 -4.27 -1.01
CA GLU A 149 -48.85 -3.68 -0.22
C GLU A 149 -49.89 -3.10 -1.18
N ASP A 150 -51.17 -3.17 -0.82
CA ASP A 150 -52.23 -2.54 -1.60
C ASP A 150 -51.96 -1.04 -1.65
N GLY A 151 -51.52 -0.57 -2.82
CA GLY A 151 -51.29 0.85 -3.07
C GLY A 151 -52.60 1.62 -2.96
N GLU A 152 -52.57 2.74 -2.25
CA GLU A 152 -53.61 3.77 -2.27
C GLU A 152 -53.70 4.45 -3.65
#